data_AF-T1BXA0-F1
#
_entry.id   AF-T1BXA0-F1
#
_cell.length_a   1.000
_cell.length_b   1.000
_cell.length_c   1.000
_cell.angle_alpha   90.00
_cell.angle_beta   90.00
_cell.angle_gamma   90.00
#
_symmetry.space_group_name_H-M   'P 1'
#
loop_
_entity.id
_entity.type
_entity.pdbx_description
1 polymer ?
#
loop_
_entity_poly.entity_id
_entity_poly.type
_entity_poly.pdbx_seq_one_letter_code
_entity_poly.pdbx_strand_id
1 'polypeptide(L)'
;MAAHFENRWWRDVLEFGEISPFAIFFDIDWNPPQEALYNRISLPILGASYGRVLESGELSLDYDRQGFAIYYWDNRLPVSPFSILPIVSDIDERYRLIIQSKPKEDHAGQESSGILEAVRALSVKNSDPRKNRRRIRKAKSVLGKLWSLSRKNADFRRAVS
;
A
#
# COMPACT_ATOMS: atom_id res chain seq x y z
N MET A 1 23.03 -7.50 -7.54
CA MET A 1 21.83 -7.00 -8.26
C MET A 1 21.65 -5.52 -7.90
N ALA A 2 21.17 -4.66 -8.78
CA ALA A 2 21.03 -3.22 -8.48
C ALA A 2 19.69 -2.92 -7.78
N ALA A 3 19.74 -2.14 -6.69
CA ALA A 3 18.58 -1.57 -5.99
C ALA A 3 18.06 -0.31 -6.72
N HIS A 4 17.62 -0.48 -7.98
CA HIS A 4 17.01 0.59 -8.77
C HIS A 4 15.49 0.46 -8.77
N PHE A 5 14.74 1.57 -8.82
CA PHE A 5 13.28 1.57 -8.75
C PHE A 5 12.59 0.84 -9.92
N GLU A 6 13.27 0.64 -11.04
CA GLU A 6 12.76 -0.15 -12.16
C GLU A 6 12.87 -1.67 -11.93
N ASN A 7 13.76 -2.10 -11.03
CA ASN A 7 13.97 -3.52 -10.71
C ASN A 7 12.71 -4.08 -10.02
N ARG A 8 12.05 -5.04 -10.67
CA ARG A 8 10.83 -5.68 -10.16
C ARG A 8 11.05 -6.37 -8.82
N TRP A 9 12.22 -6.96 -8.59
CA TRP A 9 12.54 -7.63 -7.34
C TRP A 9 12.71 -6.62 -6.22
N TRP A 10 13.38 -5.51 -6.50
CA TRP A 10 13.55 -4.43 -5.53
C TRP A 10 12.21 -3.80 -5.15
N ARG A 11 11.33 -3.56 -6.12
CA ARG A 11 9.96 -3.07 -5.83
C ARG A 11 9.16 -4.02 -4.95
N ASP A 12 9.23 -5.33 -5.19
CA ASP A 12 8.52 -6.31 -4.36
C ASP A 12 9.11 -6.35 -2.92
N VAL A 13 10.42 -6.18 -2.76
CA VAL A 13 11.06 -6.01 -1.44
C VAL A 13 10.63 -4.73 -0.75
N LEU A 14 10.52 -3.60 -1.46
CA LEU A 14 10.02 -2.35 -0.89
C LEU A 14 8.54 -2.45 -0.48
N GLU A 15 7.73 -3.19 -1.25
CA GLU A 15 6.29 -3.34 -0.98
C GLU A 15 6.01 -4.30 0.20
N PHE A 16 6.74 -5.42 0.27
CA PHE A 16 6.48 -6.50 1.23
C PHE A 16 7.52 -6.64 2.33
N GLY A 17 8.66 -5.95 2.27
CA GLY A 17 9.73 -6.05 3.25
C GLY A 17 10.37 -7.44 3.29
N GLU A 18 10.78 -7.87 4.49
CA GLU A 18 11.46 -9.15 4.75
C GLU A 18 10.68 -10.37 4.24
N ILE A 19 9.35 -10.28 4.21
CA ILE A 19 8.52 -11.41 3.79
C ILE A 19 8.49 -11.61 2.26
N SER A 20 9.06 -10.67 1.48
CA SER A 20 9.18 -10.81 0.03
C SER A 20 10.01 -12.06 -0.31
N PRO A 21 9.59 -12.87 -1.30
CA PRO A 21 10.42 -13.96 -1.82
C PRO A 21 11.75 -13.48 -2.40
N PHE A 22 11.84 -12.19 -2.73
CA PHE A 22 13.04 -11.60 -3.31
C PHE A 22 13.98 -10.97 -2.28
N ALA A 23 13.58 -10.92 -1.00
CA ALA A 23 14.40 -10.33 0.06
C ALA A 23 15.79 -11.01 0.16
N ILE A 24 15.85 -12.33 -0.07
CA ILE A 24 17.09 -13.12 -0.03
C ILE A 24 18.14 -12.75 -1.10
N PHE A 25 17.77 -11.98 -2.13
CA PHE A 25 18.69 -11.57 -3.20
C PHE A 25 19.37 -10.23 -2.90
N PHE A 26 19.01 -9.58 -1.80
CA PHE A 26 19.58 -8.31 -1.36
C PHE A 26 20.18 -8.50 0.03
N ASP A 27 21.35 -7.90 0.24
CA ASP A 27 22.02 -7.92 1.53
C ASP A 27 21.42 -6.83 2.43
N ILE A 28 20.35 -7.18 3.14
CA ILE A 28 19.58 -6.26 3.98
C ILE A 28 19.61 -6.79 5.41
N ASP A 29 20.10 -5.97 6.34
CA ASP A 29 19.95 -6.22 7.76
C ASP A 29 18.54 -5.78 8.21
N TRP A 30 17.66 -6.75 8.44
CA TRP A 30 16.29 -6.51 8.91
C TRP A 30 16.20 -6.30 10.43
N ASN A 31 17.27 -6.60 11.18
CA ASN A 31 17.33 -6.45 12.63
C ASN A 31 18.60 -5.68 13.05
N PRO A 32 18.79 -4.45 12.54
CA PRO A 32 19.95 -3.65 12.90
C PRO A 32 19.86 -3.25 14.39
N PRO A 33 21.00 -2.94 15.04
CA PRO A 33 21.03 -2.51 16.45
C PRO A 33 20.17 -1.27 16.75
N GLN A 34 19.90 -0.45 15.74
CA GLN A 34 19.03 0.71 15.85
C GLN A 34 17.56 0.27 15.76
N GLU A 35 16.87 0.24 16.90
CA GLU A 35 15.45 -0.19 17.00
C GLU A 35 14.52 0.56 16.03
N ALA A 36 14.80 1.84 15.75
CA ALA A 36 14.03 2.65 14.81
C ALA A 36 14.03 2.09 13.37
N LEU A 37 15.02 1.27 13.02
CA LEU A 37 15.18 0.63 11.72
C LEU A 37 14.75 -0.85 11.71
N TYR A 38 14.20 -1.36 12.81
CA TYR A 38 13.72 -2.75 12.85
C TYR A 38 12.69 -3.01 11.75
N ASN A 39 12.99 -3.98 10.88
CA ASN A 39 12.21 -4.34 9.70
C ASN A 39 11.92 -3.14 8.75
N ARG A 40 12.87 -2.20 8.62
CA ARG A 40 12.79 -1.04 7.72
C ARG A 40 14.05 -0.93 6.87
N ILE A 41 13.87 -0.42 5.65
CA ILE A 41 14.95 -0.08 4.73
C ILE A 41 15.09 1.44 4.71
N SER A 42 16.30 1.95 4.95
CA SER A 42 16.61 3.37 4.77
C SER A 42 16.93 3.67 3.31
N LEU A 43 16.20 4.59 2.70
CA LEU A 43 16.44 5.04 1.32
C LEU A 43 16.95 6.49 1.35
N PRO A 44 18.25 6.74 1.08
CA PRO A 44 18.82 8.09 1.08
C PRO A 44 18.52 8.82 -0.24
N ILE A 45 17.23 8.97 -0.55
CA ILE A 45 16.76 9.54 -1.81
C ILE A 45 16.23 10.98 -1.67
N LEU A 46 15.99 11.43 -0.43
CA LEU A 46 15.44 12.76 -0.17
C LEU A 46 16.53 13.83 -0.30
N GLY A 47 16.23 14.90 -1.03
CA GLY A 47 17.12 16.07 -1.18
C GLY A 47 17.20 16.97 0.06
N ALA A 48 16.31 16.77 1.03
CA ALA A 48 16.25 17.50 2.29
C ALA A 48 15.77 16.59 3.44
N SER A 49 15.66 17.13 4.65
CA SER A 49 15.09 16.39 5.78
C SER A 49 13.63 16.00 5.51
N TYR A 50 13.21 14.82 6.01
CA TYR A 50 11.86 14.30 5.79
C TYR A 50 10.77 15.31 6.14
N GLY A 51 10.89 16.02 7.26
CA GLY A 51 9.91 17.04 7.66
C GLY A 51 9.76 18.16 6.62
N ARG A 52 10.88 18.66 6.10
CA ARG A 52 10.87 19.72 5.08
C ARG A 52 10.28 19.24 3.75
N VAL A 53 10.63 18.02 3.34
CA VAL A 53 10.08 17.39 2.12
C VAL A 53 8.56 17.20 2.27
N LEU A 54 8.10 16.79 3.45
CA LEU A 54 6.67 16.61 3.72
C LEU A 54 5.92 17.95 3.73
N GLU A 55 6.46 18.98 4.39
CA GLU A 55 5.87 20.32 4.47
C GLU A 55 5.81 21.04 3.12
N SER A 56 6.78 20.78 2.24
CA SER A 56 6.83 21.37 0.90
C SER A 56 5.91 20.68 -0.11
N GLY A 57 5.25 19.57 0.27
CA GLY A 57 4.37 18.81 -0.62
C GLY A 57 5.12 18.07 -1.74
N GLU A 58 6.43 17.84 -1.59
CA GLU A 58 7.25 17.11 -2.56
C GLU A 58 6.94 15.60 -2.58
N LEU A 59 6.23 15.09 -1.56
CA LEU A 59 5.69 13.74 -1.53
C LEU A 59 4.22 13.74 -1.92
N SER A 60 3.87 12.99 -2.95
CA SER A 60 2.47 12.79 -3.35
C SER A 60 2.08 11.32 -3.23
N LEU A 61 0.87 11.07 -2.75
CA LEU A 61 0.26 9.74 -2.74
C LEU A 61 -0.60 9.60 -4.00
N ASP A 62 -0.40 8.51 -4.73
CA ASP A 62 -1.16 8.20 -5.94
C ASP A 62 -1.60 6.72 -5.91
N TYR A 63 -2.62 6.41 -6.70
CA TYR A 63 -3.22 5.10 -6.78
C TYR A 63 -3.39 4.63 -8.23
N ASP A 64 -2.65 3.57 -8.59
CA ASP A 64 -2.68 2.98 -9.93
C ASP A 64 -2.97 1.47 -9.89
N ARG A 65 -2.89 0.82 -11.07
CA ARG A 65 -3.09 -0.63 -11.22
C ARG A 65 -2.13 -1.49 -10.39
N GLN A 66 -0.95 -0.97 -10.05
CA GLN A 66 0.06 -1.64 -9.22
C GLN A 66 -0.17 -1.38 -7.72
N GLY A 67 -1.14 -0.55 -7.35
CA GLY A 67 -1.48 -0.24 -5.96
C GLY A 67 -1.17 1.21 -5.59
N PHE A 68 -1.21 1.49 -4.29
CA PHE A 68 -0.83 2.80 -3.76
C PHE A 68 0.68 3.00 -3.86
N ALA A 69 1.10 4.20 -4.25
CA ALA A 69 2.49 4.57 -4.31
C ALA A 69 2.70 6.01 -3.83
N ILE A 70 3.84 6.23 -3.19
CA ILE A 70 4.34 7.56 -2.86
C ILE A 70 5.32 7.94 -3.97
N TYR A 71 5.11 9.10 -4.59
CA TYR A 71 6.03 9.68 -5.54
C TYR A 71 6.91 10.72 -4.85
N TYR A 72 8.20 10.65 -5.15
CA TYR A 72 9.19 11.67 -4.83
C TYR A 72 10.00 11.99 -6.08
N TRP A 73 9.62 13.07 -6.77
CA TRP A 73 10.04 13.35 -8.16
C TRP A 73 9.82 12.11 -9.05
N ASP A 74 10.86 11.59 -9.69
CA ASP A 74 10.78 10.41 -10.58
C ASP A 74 10.70 9.07 -9.81
N ASN A 75 10.87 9.09 -8.49
CA ASN A 75 10.89 7.86 -7.69
C ASN A 75 9.48 7.43 -7.28
N ARG A 76 9.06 6.25 -7.75
CA ARG A 76 7.82 5.60 -7.34
C ARG A 76 8.07 4.58 -6.23
N LEU A 77 7.65 4.89 -5.01
CA LEU A 77 7.78 4.04 -3.83
C LEU A 77 6.46 3.30 -3.57
N PRO A 78 6.41 1.96 -3.59
CA PRO A 78 5.18 1.23 -3.30
C PRO A 78 4.77 1.38 -1.83
N VAL A 79 3.48 1.57 -1.58
CA VAL A 79 2.93 1.53 -0.22
C VAL A 79 2.57 0.09 0.13
N SER A 80 3.05 -0.37 1.28
CA SER A 80 2.79 -1.75 1.70
C SER A 80 1.29 -1.99 1.92
N PRO A 81 0.69 -3.07 1.36
CA PRO A 81 -0.71 -3.40 1.60
C PRO A 81 -1.06 -3.69 3.06
N PHE A 82 -0.06 -3.90 3.91
CA PHE A 82 -0.25 -4.06 5.36
C PHE A 82 -0.44 -2.72 6.10
N SER A 83 -0.19 -1.60 5.42
CA SER A 83 -0.24 -0.23 5.96
C SER A 83 -1.39 0.62 5.41
N ILE A 84 -2.12 0.15 4.39
CA ILE A 84 -3.17 0.92 3.71
C ILE A 84 -4.52 0.98 4.46
N LEU A 85 -4.62 0.40 5.66
CA LEU A 85 -5.88 0.40 6.42
C LEU A 85 -6.46 1.80 6.63
N PRO A 86 -5.67 2.81 7.06
CA PRO A 86 -6.20 4.18 7.23
C PRO A 86 -6.72 4.77 5.91
N ILE A 87 -6.00 4.56 4.81
CA ILE A 87 -6.36 5.05 3.48
C ILE A 87 -7.69 4.43 3.03
N VAL A 88 -7.82 3.10 3.11
CA VAL A 88 -9.04 2.40 2.68
C VAL A 88 -10.23 2.72 3.58
N SER A 89 -10.00 2.99 4.87
CA SER A 89 -11.06 3.37 5.80
C SER A 89 -11.63 4.74 5.46
N ASP A 90 -10.78 5.73 5.17
CA ASP A 90 -11.17 7.07 4.73
C ASP A 90 -11.92 7.02 3.39
N ILE A 91 -11.43 6.24 2.41
CA ILE A 91 -12.11 6.04 1.12
C ILE A 91 -13.51 5.46 1.32
N ASP A 92 -13.64 4.43 2.16
CA ASP A 92 -14.93 3.79 2.43
C ASP A 92 -15.92 4.77 3.11
N GLU A 93 -15.45 5.57 4.06
CA GLU A 93 -16.26 6.61 4.71
C GLU A 93 -16.72 7.69 3.72
N ARG A 94 -15.80 8.22 2.91
CA ARG A 94 -16.11 9.19 1.84
C ARG A 94 -17.10 8.62 0.83
N TYR A 95 -16.92 7.37 0.43
CA TYR A 95 -17.83 6.70 -0.49
C TYR A 95 -19.24 6.64 0.09
N ARG A 96 -19.38 6.20 1.36
CA ARG A 96 -20.68 6.18 2.05
C ARG A 96 -21.34 7.56 2.07
N LEU A 97 -20.57 8.62 2.33
CA LEU A 97 -21.08 10.00 2.30
C LEU A 97 -21.61 10.39 0.90
N ILE A 98 -20.91 10.01 -0.17
CA ILE A 98 -21.34 10.30 -1.55
C ILE A 98 -22.66 9.61 -1.90
N ILE A 99 -22.87 8.38 -1.41
CA ILE A 99 -24.04 7.57 -1.78
C ILE A 99 -25.22 7.69 -0.82
N GLN A 100 -25.07 8.38 0.32
CA GLN A 100 -26.13 8.55 1.34
C GLN A 100 -27.48 9.04 0.77
N SER A 101 -27.46 9.76 -0.34
CA SER A 101 -28.66 10.29 -1.02
C SER A 101 -29.26 9.36 -2.10
N LYS A 102 -28.71 8.15 -2.33
CA LYS A 102 -29.16 7.22 -3.38
C LYS A 102 -29.77 5.94 -2.78
N PRO A 103 -31.09 5.74 -2.84
CA PRO A 103 -31.71 4.50 -2.39
C PRO A 103 -31.81 3.50 -3.55
N LYS A 104 -30.87 2.56 -3.66
CA LYS A 104 -31.01 1.25 -4.34
C LYS A 104 -29.71 0.45 -4.24
N GLU A 105 -29.82 -0.83 -3.89
CA GLU A 105 -28.80 -1.89 -3.91
C GLU A 105 -27.36 -1.44 -4.15
N ASP A 106 -26.66 -1.11 -3.07
CA ASP A 106 -25.27 -0.69 -3.13
C ASP A 106 -24.31 -1.88 -3.09
N HIS A 107 -24.21 -2.58 -4.22
CA HIS A 107 -23.22 -3.65 -4.38
C HIS A 107 -21.77 -3.15 -4.23
N ALA A 108 -21.51 -1.89 -4.58
CA ALA A 108 -20.18 -1.32 -4.50
C ALA A 108 -19.75 -1.00 -3.06
N GLY A 109 -20.67 -0.57 -2.18
CA GLY A 109 -20.38 -0.42 -0.75
C GLY A 109 -20.26 -1.76 -0.03
N GLN A 110 -21.02 -2.78 -0.45
CA GLN A 110 -20.79 -4.16 0.01
C GLN A 110 -19.39 -4.65 -0.38
N GLU A 111 -18.96 -4.41 -1.63
CA GLU A 111 -17.61 -4.75 -2.09
C GLU A 111 -16.54 -3.95 -1.35
N SER A 112 -16.74 -2.64 -1.15
CA SER A 112 -15.86 -1.74 -0.39
C SER A 112 -15.69 -2.22 1.06
N SER A 113 -16.78 -2.51 1.76
CA SER A 113 -16.75 -3.05 3.13
C SER A 113 -16.01 -4.39 3.18
N GLY A 114 -16.22 -5.26 2.19
CA GLY A 114 -15.50 -6.52 2.08
C GLY A 114 -13.99 -6.35 1.84
N ILE A 115 -13.59 -5.31 1.09
CA ILE A 115 -12.19 -4.94 0.90
C ILE A 115 -11.61 -4.38 2.21
N LEU A 116 -12.32 -3.49 2.90
CA LEU A 116 -11.89 -2.91 4.17
C LEU A 116 -11.62 -4.00 5.22
N GLU A 117 -12.52 -4.97 5.35
CA GLU A 117 -12.32 -6.12 6.26
C GLU A 117 -11.14 -7.00 5.84
N ALA A 118 -10.94 -7.21 4.54
CA ALA A 118 -9.79 -7.95 4.05
C ALA A 118 -8.46 -7.23 4.35
N VAL A 119 -8.43 -5.89 4.22
CA VAL A 119 -7.28 -5.03 4.57
C VAL A 119 -7.02 -5.04 6.07
N ARG A 120 -8.07 -4.92 6.89
CA ARG A 120 -7.98 -5.02 8.36
C ARG A 120 -7.37 -6.36 8.79
N ALA A 121 -7.77 -7.46 8.15
CA ALA A 121 -7.18 -8.76 8.41
C ALA A 121 -5.71 -8.89 7.95
N LEU A 122 -5.28 -8.08 6.96
CA LEU A 122 -3.90 -8.06 6.48
C LEU A 122 -2.98 -7.23 7.38
N SER A 123 -3.48 -6.13 7.95
CA SER A 123 -2.71 -5.21 8.81
C SER A 123 -2.33 -5.83 10.15
N VAL A 124 -3.03 -6.88 10.60
CA VAL A 124 -2.64 -7.65 11.78
C VAL A 124 -1.27 -8.28 11.57
N LYS A 125 -0.31 -7.97 12.45
CA LYS A 125 1.04 -8.57 12.44
C LYS A 125 0.94 -10.10 12.51
N ASN A 126 1.74 -10.77 11.70
CA ASN A 126 1.82 -12.22 11.67
C ASN A 126 3.28 -12.65 11.62
N SER A 127 3.69 -13.42 12.62
CA SER A 127 5.08 -13.85 12.81
C SER A 127 5.37 -15.21 12.20
N ASP A 128 4.38 -15.92 11.63
CA ASP A 128 4.57 -17.25 11.03
C ASP A 128 5.02 -17.14 9.57
N PRO A 129 6.30 -17.43 9.26
CA PRO A 129 6.84 -17.27 7.91
C PRO A 129 6.16 -18.20 6.88
N ARG A 130 5.59 -19.33 7.31
CA ARG A 130 4.89 -20.28 6.43
C ARG A 130 3.66 -19.64 5.79
N LYS A 131 3.12 -18.58 6.40
CA LYS A 131 1.94 -17.85 5.91
C LYS A 131 2.30 -16.70 4.97
N ASN A 132 3.57 -16.30 4.87
CA ASN A 132 4.00 -15.13 4.09
C ASN A 132 3.52 -15.18 2.63
N ARG A 133 3.76 -16.30 1.94
CA ARG A 133 3.32 -16.48 0.54
C ARG A 133 1.80 -16.35 0.37
N ARG A 134 1.02 -16.87 1.34
CA ARG A 134 -0.44 -16.73 1.35
C ARG A 134 -0.87 -15.29 1.60
N ARG A 135 -0.21 -14.58 2.54
CA ARG A 135 -0.48 -13.18 2.85
C ARG A 135 -0.19 -12.28 1.65
N ILE A 136 0.95 -12.43 1.00
CA ILE A 136 1.31 -11.68 -0.22
C ILE A 136 0.28 -11.92 -1.33
N ARG A 137 -0.12 -13.18 -1.56
CA ARG A 137 -1.17 -13.48 -2.55
C ARG A 137 -2.50 -12.82 -2.20
N LYS A 138 -2.91 -12.86 -0.93
CA LYS A 138 -4.13 -12.19 -0.47
C LYS A 138 -4.04 -10.68 -0.65
N ALA A 139 -2.90 -10.07 -0.30
CA ALA A 139 -2.64 -8.63 -0.48
C ALA A 139 -2.77 -8.21 -1.95
N LYS A 140 -2.10 -8.90 -2.87
CA LYS A 140 -2.21 -8.65 -4.33
C LYS A 140 -3.65 -8.81 -4.83
N SER A 141 -4.39 -9.80 -4.32
CA SER A 141 -5.81 -9.97 -4.65
C SER A 141 -6.68 -8.81 -4.16
N VAL A 142 -6.45 -8.32 -2.94
CA VAL A 142 -7.19 -7.20 -2.36
C VAL A 142 -6.92 -5.91 -3.12
N LEU A 143 -5.66 -5.60 -3.45
CA LEU A 143 -5.30 -4.45 -4.29
C LEU A 143 -5.99 -4.51 -5.66
N GLY A 144 -6.01 -5.70 -6.28
CA GLY A 144 -6.69 -5.90 -7.57
C GLY A 144 -8.21 -5.70 -7.50
N LYS A 145 -8.85 -6.10 -6.40
CA LYS A 145 -10.29 -5.84 -6.16
C LYS A 145 -10.56 -4.35 -5.99
N LEU A 146 -9.78 -3.67 -5.16
CA LEU A 146 -9.87 -2.22 -4.96
C LEU A 146 -9.73 -1.46 -6.29
N TRP A 147 -8.78 -1.88 -7.14
CA TRP A 147 -8.56 -1.26 -8.45
C TRP A 147 -9.71 -1.55 -9.41
N SER A 148 -10.24 -2.76 -9.39
CA SER A 148 -11.43 -3.13 -10.16
C SER A 148 -12.63 -2.26 -9.75
N LEU A 149 -12.84 -2.06 -8.45
CA LEU A 149 -13.94 -1.28 -7.92
C LEU A 149 -13.84 0.21 -8.32
N SER A 150 -12.65 0.81 -8.18
CA SER A 150 -12.40 2.21 -8.60
C SER A 150 -12.57 2.44 -10.11
N ARG A 151 -12.31 1.41 -10.92
CA ARG A 151 -12.56 1.48 -12.36
C ARG A 151 -14.04 1.31 -12.71
N LYS A 152 -14.77 0.43 -12.04
CA LYS A 152 -16.16 0.11 -12.37
C LYS A 152 -17.17 1.12 -11.82
N ASN A 153 -16.90 1.73 -10.68
CA ASN A 153 -17.83 2.66 -10.03
C ASN A 153 -17.25 4.08 -9.98
N ALA A 154 -17.96 5.03 -10.62
CA ALA A 154 -17.54 6.43 -10.70
C ALA A 154 -17.64 7.16 -9.34
N ASP A 155 -18.65 6.83 -8.52
CA ASP A 155 -18.80 7.41 -7.18
C ASP A 155 -17.70 6.90 -6.25
N PHE A 156 -17.35 5.61 -6.35
CA PHE A 156 -16.20 5.07 -5.63
C PHE A 156 -14.89 5.71 -6.09
N ARG A 157 -14.71 5.91 -7.40
CA ARG A 157 -13.53 6.61 -7.94
C ARG A 157 -13.38 8.03 -7.38
N ARG A 158 -14.48 8.74 -7.18
CA ARG A 158 -14.48 10.08 -6.55
C ARG A 158 -14.04 10.03 -5.09
N ALA A 159 -14.33 8.94 -4.38
CA ALA A 159 -13.88 8.77 -2.99
C ALA A 159 -12.38 8.47 -2.86
N VAL A 160 -11.76 7.93 -3.92
CA VAL A 160 -10.31 7.63 -3.97
C VAL A 160 -9.48 8.87 -4.32
N SER A 161 -10.06 9.83 -5.03
CA SER A 161 -9.42 11.10 -5.41
C SER A 161 -9.46 12.13 -4.29
#